data_AF-A0A2V6BK48-F1
#
_entry.id   AF-A0A2V6BK48-F1
#
_cell.length_a   1.000
_cell.length_b   1.000
_cell.length_c   1.000
_cell.angle_alpha   90.00
_cell.angle_beta   90.00
_cell.angle_gamma   90.00
#
_symmetry.space_group_name_H-M   'P 1'
#
loop_
_entity.id
_entity.type
_entity.pdbx_description
1 polymer ?
#
loop_
_entity_poly.entity_id
_entity_poly.type
_entity_poly.pdbx_seq_one_letter_code
_entity_poly.pdbx_strand_id
1 'polypeptide(L)'
;MNETDESLFALDEAAYRAGVEREVNEEIKIESPYEDRIVALLNDDTTEVGRVHLGIVHVFKLAEPKIEKREAMITGLTFLRKEELLARRETMESWSQICLDSLERLLS
;
A
#
# COMPACT_ATOMS: atom_id res chain seq x y z
N MET A 1 -27.10 -16.71 -11.83
CA MET A 1 -25.89 -15.88 -11.70
C MET A 1 -25.22 -15.94 -13.05
N ASN A 2 -25.08 -14.81 -13.74
CA ASN A 2 -24.74 -14.78 -15.17
C ASN A 2 -23.22 -14.91 -15.33
N GLU A 3 -22.75 -15.92 -16.06
CA GLU A 3 -21.32 -16.18 -16.35
C GLU A 3 -20.62 -14.99 -17.04
N THR A 4 -21.38 -14.09 -17.67
CA THR A 4 -20.86 -12.88 -18.32
C THR A 4 -20.29 -11.85 -17.34
N ASP A 5 -20.83 -11.74 -16.13
CA ASP A 5 -20.36 -10.75 -15.15
C ASP A 5 -19.03 -11.17 -14.51
N GLU A 6 -18.84 -12.46 -14.25
CA GLU A 6 -17.58 -12.99 -13.68
C GLU A 6 -16.38 -12.69 -14.58
N SER A 7 -16.57 -12.74 -15.90
CA SER A 7 -15.51 -12.43 -16.88
C SER A 7 -15.12 -10.94 -16.91
N LEU A 8 -16.09 -10.05 -16.64
CA LEU A 8 -15.88 -8.60 -16.59
C LEU A 8 -15.14 -8.21 -15.30
N PHE A 9 -15.58 -8.75 -14.15
CA PHE A 9 -14.91 -8.55 -12.86
C PHE A 9 -13.49 -9.13 -12.84
N ALA A 10 -13.25 -10.27 -13.52
CA ALA A 10 -11.92 -10.84 -13.64
C ALA A 10 -10.96 -9.98 -14.49
N LEU A 11 -11.47 -9.32 -15.54
CA LEU A 11 -10.71 -8.38 -16.34
C LEU A 11 -10.33 -7.14 -15.50
N ASP A 12 -11.28 -6.65 -14.70
CA ASP A 12 -11.08 -5.52 -13.80
C ASP A 12 -10.08 -5.83 -12.67
N GLU A 13 -10.10 -7.05 -12.11
CA GLU A 13 -9.12 -7.48 -11.10
C GLU A 13 -7.71 -7.60 -11.69
N ALA A 14 -7.57 -8.21 -12.87
CA ALA A 14 -6.26 -8.34 -13.53
C ALA A 14 -5.68 -6.97 -13.88
N ALA A 15 -6.51 -6.06 -14.40
CA ALA A 15 -6.11 -4.68 -14.69
C ALA A 15 -5.70 -3.93 -13.42
N TYR A 16 -6.47 -4.09 -12.32
CA TYR A 16 -6.13 -3.51 -11.03
C TYR A 16 -4.79 -4.03 -10.51
N ARG A 17 -4.57 -5.35 -10.50
CA ARG A 17 -3.31 -5.96 -10.05
C ARG A 17 -2.12 -5.51 -10.88
N ALA A 18 -2.27 -5.43 -12.21
CA ALA A 18 -1.23 -4.91 -13.09
C ALA A 18 -0.93 -3.42 -12.79
N GLY A 19 -1.97 -2.64 -12.44
CA GLY A 19 -1.82 -1.27 -11.98
C GLY A 19 -0.99 -1.18 -10.70
N VAL A 20 -1.35 -1.94 -9.66
CA VAL A 20 -0.61 -2.01 -8.39
C VAL A 20 0.84 -2.44 -8.62
N GLU A 21 1.06 -3.48 -9.41
CA GLU A 21 2.41 -3.96 -9.74
C GLU A 21 3.24 -2.89 -10.46
N ARG A 22 2.64 -2.16 -11.40
CA ARG A 22 3.32 -1.06 -12.11
C ARG A 22 3.70 0.05 -11.14
N GLU A 23 2.77 0.56 -10.35
CA GLU A 23 2.99 1.67 -9.40
C GLU A 23 4.11 1.31 -8.39
N VAL A 24 4.03 0.13 -7.77
CA VAL A 24 5.06 -0.33 -6.83
C VAL A 24 6.43 -0.42 -7.52
N ASN A 25 6.47 -0.93 -8.76
CA ASN A 25 7.70 -1.04 -9.54
C ASN A 25 8.26 0.30 -10.03
N GLU A 26 7.45 1.36 -10.13
CA GLU A 26 7.91 2.71 -10.46
C GLU A 26 8.65 3.35 -9.27
N GLU A 27 8.14 3.14 -8.05
CA GLU A 27 8.71 3.72 -6.83
C GLU A 27 9.90 2.93 -6.27
N ILE A 28 9.76 1.60 -6.17
CA ILE A 28 10.72 0.72 -5.53
C ILE A 28 10.95 -0.58 -6.31
N LYS A 29 12.05 -1.26 -6.00
CA LYS A 29 12.38 -2.60 -6.49
C LYS A 29 12.45 -3.53 -5.30
N ILE A 30 11.65 -4.60 -5.32
CA ILE A 30 11.66 -5.62 -4.28
C ILE A 30 12.48 -6.82 -4.79
N GLU A 31 13.63 -7.09 -4.16
CA GLU A 31 14.55 -8.19 -4.51
C GLU A 31 14.44 -9.36 -3.55
N SER A 32 13.19 -9.71 -3.20
CA SER A 32 12.87 -10.82 -2.31
C SER A 32 11.49 -11.37 -2.69
N PRO A 33 11.23 -12.67 -2.50
CA PRO A 33 9.86 -13.19 -2.51
C PRO A 33 8.99 -12.42 -1.51
N TYR A 34 7.75 -12.11 -1.91
CA TYR A 34 6.79 -11.44 -1.05
C TYR A 34 5.37 -11.96 -1.28
N GLU A 35 4.54 -11.78 -0.25
CA GLU A 35 3.09 -11.92 -0.32
C GLU A 35 2.46 -10.53 -0.34
N ASP A 36 1.49 -10.31 -1.23
CA ASP A 36 0.66 -9.10 -1.27
C ASP A 36 -0.78 -9.44 -0.87
N ARG A 37 -1.33 -8.65 0.05
CA ARG A 37 -2.70 -8.78 0.56
C ARG A 37 -3.38 -7.43 0.60
N ILE A 38 -4.57 -7.34 0.00
CA ILE A 38 -5.52 -6.25 0.28
C ILE A 38 -6.09 -6.46 1.68
N VAL A 39 -5.94 -5.47 2.56
CA VAL A 39 -6.35 -5.57 3.97
C VAL A 39 -7.41 -4.56 4.38
N ALA A 40 -7.56 -3.46 3.66
CA ALA A 40 -8.55 -2.43 3.97
C ALA A 40 -8.86 -1.53 2.78
N LEU A 41 -10.00 -0.83 2.89
CA LEU A 41 -10.27 0.41 2.17
C LEU A 41 -10.01 1.59 3.12
N LEU A 42 -9.40 2.65 2.60
CA LEU A 42 -9.09 3.88 3.33
C LEU A 42 -9.86 5.03 2.69
N ASN A 43 -10.77 5.62 3.47
CA ASN A 43 -11.44 6.87 3.12
C ASN A 43 -11.12 7.92 4.18
N ASP A 44 -10.55 9.06 3.77
CA ASP A 44 -10.13 10.15 4.65
C ASP A 44 -10.68 11.49 4.15
N ASP A 45 -11.81 11.91 4.71
CA ASP A 45 -12.45 13.18 4.35
C ASP A 45 -11.86 14.41 5.07
N THR A 46 -10.76 14.23 5.82
CA THR A 46 -10.19 15.32 6.63
C THR A 46 -9.37 16.32 5.83
N THR A 47 -8.87 15.93 4.65
CA THR A 47 -8.06 16.78 3.76
C THR A 47 -8.75 17.02 2.41
N GLU A 48 -8.39 18.09 1.69
CA GLU A 48 -8.95 18.36 0.35
C GLU A 48 -8.63 17.23 -0.64
N VAL A 49 -7.40 16.69 -0.59
CA VAL A 49 -6.98 15.57 -1.43
C VAL A 49 -7.70 14.29 -1.03
N GLY A 50 -7.81 14.00 0.27
CA GLY A 50 -8.45 12.77 0.75
C GLY A 50 -9.93 12.67 0.36
N ARG A 51 -10.67 13.79 0.35
CA ARG A 51 -12.09 13.85 -0.06
C ARG A 51 -12.38 13.40 -1.49
N VAL A 52 -11.35 13.34 -2.34
CA VAL A 52 -11.51 12.95 -3.75
C VAL A 52 -10.78 11.64 -4.08
N HIS A 53 -10.21 10.95 -3.08
CA HIS A 53 -9.50 9.69 -3.28
C HIS A 53 -10.01 8.59 -2.35
N LEU A 54 -10.19 7.39 -2.89
CA LEU A 54 -10.40 6.16 -2.12
C LEU A 54 -9.14 5.31 -2.20
N GLY A 55 -8.52 5.04 -1.05
CA GLY A 55 -7.34 4.19 -0.96
C GLY A 55 -7.69 2.71 -0.81
N ILE A 56 -6.89 1.85 -1.43
CA ILE A 56 -6.88 0.40 -1.14
C ILE A 56 -5.56 0.10 -0.46
N VAL A 57 -5.61 -0.44 0.76
CA VAL A 57 -4.42 -0.68 1.57
C VAL A 57 -3.94 -2.10 1.33
N HIS A 58 -2.70 -2.20 0.85
CA HIS A 58 -1.98 -3.44 0.65
C HIS A 58 -0.93 -3.65 1.75
N VAL A 59 -0.75 -4.90 2.18
CA VAL A 59 0.36 -5.32 3.03
C VAL A 59 1.27 -6.24 2.23
N PHE A 60 2.50 -5.77 2.01
CA PHE A 60 3.58 -6.55 1.40
C PHE A 60 4.41 -7.20 2.49
N LYS A 61 4.39 -8.53 2.56
CA LYS A 61 5.21 -9.31 3.50
C LYS A 61 6.37 -9.96 2.75
N LEU A 62 7.57 -9.43 2.96
CA LEU A 62 8.79 -9.89 2.29
C LEU A 62 9.48 -10.99 3.10
N ALA A 63 10.12 -11.94 2.41
CA ALA A 63 10.98 -12.94 3.05
C ALA A 63 12.29 -12.32 3.58
N GLU A 64 12.82 -11.30 2.89
CA GLU A 64 14.02 -10.56 3.27
C GLU A 64 13.83 -9.05 3.01
N PRO A 65 14.44 -8.16 3.81
CA PRO A 65 14.29 -6.70 3.67
C PRO A 65 15.15 -6.13 2.52
N LYS A 66 15.07 -6.72 1.33
CA LYS A 66 15.83 -6.34 0.14
C LYS A 66 14.98 -5.45 -0.77
N ILE A 67 15.10 -4.14 -0.58
CA ILE A 67 14.42 -3.12 -1.38
C ILE A 67 15.39 -2.05 -1.87
N GLU A 68 15.23 -1.60 -3.11
CA GLU A 68 15.97 -0.49 -3.70
C GLU A 68 14.99 0.59 -4.15
N LYS A 69 15.36 1.87 -4.04
CA LYS A 69 14.55 2.95 -4.59
C LYS A 69 14.68 3.00 -6.12
N ARG A 70 13.60 3.38 -6.80
CA ARG A 70 13.59 3.66 -8.23
C ARG A 70 13.19 5.10 -8.54
N GLU A 71 12.47 5.76 -7.64
CA GLU A 71 12.12 7.16 -7.79
C GLU A 71 13.14 8.11 -7.15
N ALA A 72 13.45 9.20 -7.85
CA ALA A 72 14.38 10.23 -7.38
C ALA A 72 13.86 10.98 -6.14
N MET A 73 12.54 11.13 -6.02
CA MET A 73 11.87 11.81 -4.89
C MET A 73 12.01 11.02 -3.58
N ILE A 74 12.27 9.72 -3.63
CA ILE A 74 12.57 8.91 -2.44
C ILE A 74 13.97 9.27 -1.93
N THR A 75 14.00 10.10 -0.89
CA THR A 75 15.24 10.58 -0.26
C THR A 75 15.85 9.58 0.72
N GLY A 76 15.04 8.67 1.27
CA GLY A 76 15.49 7.60 2.15
C GLY A 76 14.56 6.39 2.09
N LEU A 77 15.14 5.19 2.15
CA LEU A 77 14.43 3.91 2.14
C LEU A 77 14.97 3.03 3.26
N THR A 78 14.13 2.66 4.22
CA THR A 78 14.56 1.87 5.37
C THR A 78 13.39 1.13 6.01
N PHE A 79 13.66 -0.04 6.57
CA PHE A 79 12.72 -0.75 7.43
C PHE A 79 12.87 -0.25 8.87
N LEU A 80 11.77 0.19 9.46
CA LEU A 80 11.71 0.67 10.84
C LEU A 80 10.94 -0.31 11.72
N ARG A 81 11.33 -0.39 13.00
CA ARG A 81 10.50 -1.05 14.01
C ARG A 81 9.24 -0.24 14.28
N LYS A 82 8.23 -0.89 14.87
CA LYS A 82 6.96 -0.26 15.23
C LYS A 82 7.15 0.99 16.10
N GLU A 83 8.02 0.91 17.09
CA GLU A 83 8.29 2.02 18.03
C GLU A 83 8.91 3.22 17.30
N GLU A 84 9.74 2.95 16.31
CA GLU A 84 10.38 3.97 15.48
C GLU A 84 9.37 4.65 14.54
N LEU A 85 8.38 3.92 14.02
CA LEU A 85 7.27 4.49 13.26
C LEU A 85 6.37 5.36 14.14
N LEU A 86 6.00 4.87 15.33
CA LEU A 86 5.17 5.61 16.30
C LEU A 86 5.83 6.93 16.72
N ALA A 87 7.14 6.93 16.94
CA ALA A 87 7.88 8.15 17.25
C ALA A 87 7.87 9.21 16.12
N ARG A 88 7.57 8.80 14.89
CA ARG A 88 7.52 9.66 13.68
C ARG A 88 6.11 9.98 13.23
N ARG A 89 5.08 9.48 13.93
CA ARG A 89 3.67 9.61 13.55
C ARG A 89 3.30 11.04 13.16
N GLU A 90 3.66 12.02 14.00
CA GLU A 90 3.31 13.43 13.78
C GLU A 90 3.98 14.08 12.56
N THR A 91 5.02 13.45 12.00
CA THR A 91 5.69 13.93 10.77
C THR A 91 5.14 13.30 9.49
N MET A 92 4.25 12.31 9.63
CA MET A 92 3.66 11.59 8.51
C MET A 92 2.42 12.30 7.99
N GLU A 93 2.09 12.09 6.71
CA GLU A 93 0.83 12.53 6.12
C GLU A 93 -0.36 11.70 6.65
N SER A 94 -1.58 12.21 6.45
CA SER A 94 -2.79 11.67 7.10
C SER A 94 -3.03 10.19 6.83
N TRP A 95 -2.86 9.73 5.59
CA TRP A 95 -3.06 8.30 5.24
C TRP A 95 -2.05 7.39 5.93
N SER A 96 -0.79 7.83 6.01
CA SER A 96 0.26 7.10 6.73
C SER A 96 -0.04 7.03 8.23
N GLN A 97 -0.54 8.11 8.83
CA GLN A 97 -0.96 8.12 10.23
C GLN A 97 -2.13 7.15 10.47
N ILE A 98 -3.15 7.16 9.62
CA ILE A 98 -4.32 6.26 9.72
C ILE A 98 -3.89 4.79 9.65
N CYS A 99 -3.00 4.45 8.71
CA CYS A 99 -2.44 3.11 8.60
C CYS A 99 -1.64 2.71 9.84
N LEU A 100 -0.82 3.62 10.39
CA LEU A 100 -0.03 3.38 11.60
C LEU A 100 -0.91 3.19 12.84
N ASP A 101 -1.95 4.01 13.01
CA ASP A 101 -2.90 3.90 14.13
C ASP A 101 -3.70 2.59 14.08
N SER A 102 -3.92 2.06 12.87
CA SER A 102 -4.64 0.81 12.64
C SER A 102 -3.71 -0.39 12.45
N LEU A 103 -2.39 -0.25 12.65
CA LEU A 103 -1.39 -1.21 12.19
C LEU A 103 -1.65 -2.64 12.71
N GLU A 104 -2.05 -2.80 13.97
CA GLU A 104 -2.36 -4.12 14.54
C GLU A 104 -3.54 -4.80 13.84
N ARG A 105 -4.56 -4.04 13.45
CA ARG A 105 -5.71 -4.53 12.70
C ARG A 105 -5.35 -4.84 11.25
N LEU A 106 -4.45 -4.07 10.65
CA LEU A 106 -4.01 -4.28 9.27
C LEU A 106 -3.12 -5.52 9.13
N LEU A 107 -2.39 -5.88 10.19
CA LEU A 107 -1.47 -7.02 10.20
C LEU A 107 -2.08 -8.34 10.73
N SER A 108 -3.31 -8.33 11.24
CA SER A 108 -4.03 -9.54 11.67
C SER A 108 -4.45 -10.43 10.50
#